data_AF-A0A8D8YL43-F1
#
_entry.id   AF-A0A8D8YL43-F1
#
_cell.length_a   1.000
_cell.length_b   1.000
_cell.length_c   1.000
_cell.angle_alpha   90.00
_cell.angle_beta   90.00
_cell.angle_gamma   90.00
#
_symmetry.space_group_name_H-M   'P 1'
#
loop_
_entity.id
_entity.type
_entity.pdbx_description
1 polymer ?
#
loop_
_entity_poly.entity_id
_entity_poly.type
_entity_poly.pdbx_seq_one_letter_code
_entity_poly.pdbx_strand_id
1 'polypeptide(L)'
;MSQDFKTQLSTLETCPYKVFVSFQNCLDTADNWKLFVKSLPIIGKELSPHEVNLLSQEANKIGGSPARSIWFKLQSWLITCHQLIAVLRHSQLLEPLLILVGPEPLEIVTQPGEDEEDRLVDYGSRLTLNSMTTQAPTIVKCLTPSPTLLKRSNYSQTSSILPSNPRYQ
;
A
#
# COMPACT_ATOMS: atom_id res chain seq x y z
N MET A 1 -29.61 9.85 -13.31
CA MET A 1 -28.18 9.73 -12.94
C MET A 1 -28.05 10.15 -11.49
N SER A 2 -27.72 9.22 -10.61
CA SER A 2 -27.61 9.48 -9.17
C SER A 2 -26.52 10.52 -8.89
N GLN A 3 -26.76 11.45 -7.97
CA GLN A 3 -25.75 12.44 -7.53
C GLN A 3 -24.47 11.76 -7.02
N ASP A 4 -24.56 10.49 -6.65
CA ASP A 4 -23.55 9.65 -6.02
C ASP A 4 -22.36 9.33 -6.93
N PHE A 5 -22.58 9.19 -8.24
CA PHE A 5 -21.49 9.01 -9.21
C PHE A 5 -20.70 10.30 -9.48
N LYS A 6 -21.33 11.47 -9.32
CA LYS A 6 -20.67 12.75 -9.57
C LYS A 6 -19.64 13.08 -8.49
N THR A 7 -19.89 12.70 -7.24
CA THR A 7 -19.00 12.99 -6.11
C THR A 7 -17.74 12.14 -6.12
N GLN A 8 -17.81 10.91 -6.67
CA GLN A 8 -16.64 10.01 -6.72
C GLN A 8 -15.58 10.45 -7.74
N LEU A 9 -16.00 11.07 -8.84
CA LEU A 9 -15.11 11.59 -9.88
C LEU A 9 -14.69 13.04 -9.65
N SER A 10 -15.25 13.73 -8.65
CA SER A 10 -14.93 15.12 -8.39
C SER A 10 -13.61 15.29 -7.64
N THR A 11 -12.96 16.44 -7.85
CA THR A 11 -11.75 16.82 -7.12
C THR A 11 -12.10 17.25 -5.70
N LEU A 12 -11.14 17.14 -4.79
CA LEU A 12 -11.30 17.55 -3.39
C LEU A 12 -11.65 19.02 -3.19
N GLU A 13 -11.46 19.89 -4.20
CA GLU A 13 -11.88 21.30 -4.16
C GLU A 13 -13.40 21.48 -4.09
N THR A 14 -14.13 20.53 -4.68
CA THR A 14 -15.61 20.55 -4.71
C THR A 14 -16.24 19.85 -3.50
N CYS A 15 -15.42 19.28 -2.62
CA CYS A 15 -15.89 18.52 -1.47
C CYS A 15 -16.57 19.46 -0.45
N PRO A 16 -17.73 19.08 0.14
CA PRO A 16 -18.41 19.93 1.10
C PRO A 16 -17.51 20.30 2.28
N TYR A 17 -17.55 21.55 2.72
CA TYR A 17 -16.70 22.05 3.82
C TYR A 17 -16.82 21.21 5.11
N LYS A 18 -18.01 20.68 5.40
CA LYS A 18 -18.23 19.79 6.56
C LYS A 18 -17.39 18.52 6.48
N VAL A 19 -17.26 17.93 5.29
CA VAL A 19 -16.46 16.72 5.06
C VAL A 19 -14.98 17.03 5.30
N PHE A 20 -14.49 18.16 4.80
CA PHE A 20 -13.14 18.66 5.05
C PHE A 20 -12.83 18.80 6.55
N VAL A 21 -13.70 19.46 7.31
CA VAL A 21 -13.50 19.64 8.77
C VAL A 21 -13.51 18.29 9.50
N SER A 22 -14.47 17.41 9.19
CA SER A 22 -14.53 16.08 9.80
C SER A 22 -13.30 15.24 9.45
N PHE A 23 -12.87 15.23 8.19
CA PHE A 23 -11.69 14.50 7.74
C PHE A 23 -10.43 14.95 8.47
N GLN A 24 -10.26 16.27 8.66
CA GLN A 24 -9.13 16.82 9.41
C GLN A 24 -9.06 16.31 10.83
N ASN A 25 -10.18 16.42 11.56
CA ASN A 25 -10.25 15.99 12.95
C ASN A 25 -9.87 14.51 13.11
N CYS A 26 -10.31 13.65 12.18
CA CYS A 26 -9.98 12.22 12.22
C CYS A 26 -8.50 11.93 11.90
N LEU A 27 -7.90 12.65 10.96
CA LEU A 27 -6.49 12.44 10.62
C LEU A 27 -5.52 13.03 11.65
N ASP A 28 -5.89 14.15 12.29
CA ASP A 28 -5.08 14.76 13.35
C ASP A 28 -5.13 13.94 14.65
N THR A 29 -6.18 13.15 14.85
CA THR A 29 -6.29 12.25 16.00
C THR A 29 -5.29 11.09 15.89
N ALA A 30 -4.64 10.76 17.02
CA ALA A 30 -3.75 9.60 17.15
C ALA A 30 -2.63 9.51 16.09
N ASP A 31 -2.17 10.64 15.54
CA ASP A 31 -1.16 10.68 14.49
C ASP A 31 -1.51 9.89 13.21
N ASN A 32 -2.80 9.67 12.94
CA ASN A 32 -3.28 8.94 11.75
C ASN A 32 -2.77 9.55 10.44
N TRP A 33 -2.51 10.85 10.42
CA TRP A 33 -1.90 11.55 9.30
C TRP A 33 -0.55 10.96 8.87
N LYS A 34 0.24 10.38 9.79
CA LYS A 34 1.52 9.73 9.45
C LYS A 34 1.30 8.46 8.64
N LEU A 35 0.32 7.66 9.03
CA LEU A 35 -0.06 6.43 8.32
C LEU A 35 -0.64 6.77 6.93
N PHE A 36 -1.47 7.82 6.89
CA PHE A 36 -2.01 8.33 5.64
C PHE A 36 -0.91 8.75 4.66
N VAL A 37 0.04 9.58 5.11
CA VAL A 37 1.15 10.07 4.27
C VAL A 37 1.99 8.91 3.73
N LYS A 38 2.30 7.91 4.55
CA LYS A 38 3.04 6.70 4.13
C LYS A 38 2.31 5.88 3.06
N SER A 39 0.99 6.06 2.94
CA SER A 39 0.14 5.29 2.03
C SER A 39 -0.12 6.01 0.70
N LEU A 40 0.26 7.28 0.56
CA LEU A 40 0.13 8.03 -0.69
C LEU A 40 0.83 7.39 -1.92
N PRO A 41 1.94 6.65 -1.79
CA PRO A 41 2.60 6.05 -2.95
C PRO A 41 1.73 5.08 -3.76
N ILE A 42 0.65 4.52 -3.19
CA ILE A 42 -0.29 3.67 -3.93
C ILE A 42 -0.98 4.39 -5.10
N ILE A 43 -1.11 5.72 -5.01
CA ILE A 43 -1.63 6.57 -6.10
C ILE A 43 -0.51 7.34 -6.82
N GLY A 44 0.75 6.92 -6.66
CA GLY A 44 1.91 7.55 -7.28
C GLY A 44 2.20 8.96 -6.76
N LYS A 45 1.78 9.28 -5.52
CA LYS A 45 2.06 10.56 -4.86
C LYS A 45 2.90 10.34 -3.62
N GLU A 46 3.78 11.28 -3.34
CA GLU A 46 4.64 11.21 -2.16
C GLU A 46 4.96 12.62 -1.69
N LEU A 47 5.06 12.79 -0.37
CA LEU A 47 5.61 14.00 0.22
C LEU A 47 7.11 13.84 0.38
N SER A 48 7.86 14.89 0.06
CA SER A 48 9.28 14.91 0.33
C SER A 48 9.55 14.81 1.85
N PRO A 49 10.73 14.31 2.27
CA PRO A 49 11.10 14.27 3.69
C PRO A 49 11.01 15.65 4.37
N HIS A 50 11.30 16.72 3.63
CA HIS A 50 11.16 18.08 4.10
C HIS A 50 9.70 18.44 4.41
N GLU A 51 8.77 18.12 3.51
CA GLU A 51 7.34 18.36 3.74
C GLU A 51 6.80 17.55 4.92
N VAL A 52 7.22 16.29 5.08
CA VAL A 52 6.84 15.46 6.24
C VAL A 52 7.35 16.07 7.55
N ASN A 53 8.56 16.65 7.54
CA ASN A 53 9.07 17.38 8.69
C ASN A 53 8.25 18.64 9.00
N LEU A 54 7.82 19.39 7.98
CA LEU A 54 6.93 20.54 8.17
C LEU A 54 5.58 20.13 8.76
N LEU A 55 4.99 19.02 8.33
CA LEU A 55 3.78 18.46 8.94
C LEU A 55 4.00 18.09 10.41
N SER A 56 5.16 17.52 10.72
CA SER A 56 5.53 17.19 12.10
C SER A 56 5.66 18.45 12.97
N GLN A 57 6.23 19.52 12.43
CA GLN A 57 6.29 20.82 13.12
C GLN A 57 4.89 21.42 13.31
N GLU A 58 4.03 21.32 12.30
CA GLU A 58 2.64 21.79 12.36
C GLU A 58 1.85 21.08 13.46
N ALA A 59 2.01 19.75 13.60
CA ALA A 59 1.37 18.96 14.65
C ALA A 59 1.74 19.41 16.08
N ASN A 60 2.89 20.06 16.26
CA ASN A 60 3.36 20.54 17.56
C ASN A 60 2.92 21.98 17.87
N LYS A 61 2.30 22.70 16.92
CA LYS A 61 1.80 24.06 17.15
C LYS A 61 0.46 24.02 17.87
N ILE A 62 0.24 25.00 18.74
CA ILE A 62 -1.09 25.21 19.35
C ILE A 62 -2.09 25.52 18.24
N GLY A 63 -3.09 24.66 18.07
CA GLY A 63 -4.10 24.77 17.01
C GLY A 63 -3.59 24.40 15.61
N GLY A 64 -2.40 23.78 15.51
CA GLY A 64 -1.88 23.26 14.24
C GLY A 64 -2.63 22.02 13.78
N SER A 65 -2.74 21.85 12.46
CA SER A 65 -3.41 20.70 11.82
C SER A 65 -2.57 20.18 10.65
N PRO A 66 -1.79 19.11 10.83
CA PRO A 66 -1.12 18.46 9.71
C PRO A 66 -2.13 17.97 8.67
N ALA A 67 -3.31 17.47 9.08
CA ALA A 67 -4.36 17.04 8.16
C ALA A 67 -4.83 18.17 7.24
N ARG A 68 -4.92 19.40 7.74
CA ARG A 68 -5.24 20.57 6.92
C ARG A 68 -4.22 20.81 5.82
N SER A 69 -2.95 20.76 6.18
CA SER A 69 -1.85 20.95 5.23
C SER A 69 -1.81 19.84 4.18
N ILE A 70 -2.05 18.60 4.60
CA ILE A 70 -2.19 17.44 3.71
C ILE A 70 -3.34 17.67 2.73
N TRP A 71 -4.53 18.05 3.21
CA TRP A 71 -5.69 18.25 2.35
C TRP A 71 -5.43 19.25 1.23
N PHE A 72 -4.84 20.41 1.54
CA PHE A 72 -4.49 21.40 0.52
C PHE A 72 -3.41 20.88 -0.44
N LYS A 73 -2.47 20.06 0.03
CA LYS A 73 -1.51 19.40 -0.85
C LYS A 73 -2.20 18.45 -1.82
N LEU A 74 -3.15 17.64 -1.35
CA LEU A 74 -3.94 16.74 -2.21
C LEU A 74 -4.74 17.51 -3.25
N GLN A 75 -5.34 18.65 -2.88
CA GLN A 75 -6.00 19.56 -3.82
C GLN A 75 -5.02 20.07 -4.88
N SER A 76 -3.81 20.49 -4.50
CA SER A 76 -2.79 20.95 -5.45
C SER A 76 -2.32 19.88 -6.44
N TRP A 77 -2.47 18.61 -6.08
CA TRP A 77 -2.20 17.46 -6.94
C TRP A 77 -3.40 17.01 -7.78
N LEU A 78 -4.53 17.73 -7.67
CA LEU A 78 -5.80 17.40 -8.32
C LEU A 78 -6.29 16.00 -7.97
N ILE A 79 -6.07 15.57 -6.72
CA ILE A 79 -6.55 14.28 -6.25
C ILE A 79 -8.08 14.24 -6.26
N THR A 80 -8.63 13.14 -6.75
CA THR A 80 -10.07 12.89 -6.74
C THR A 80 -10.50 12.21 -5.44
N CYS A 81 -11.79 12.31 -5.11
CA CYS A 81 -12.37 11.57 -3.98
C CYS A 81 -12.11 10.06 -4.10
N HIS A 82 -12.19 9.49 -5.30
CA HIS A 82 -11.91 8.07 -5.54
C HIS A 82 -10.47 7.68 -5.19
N GLN A 83 -9.48 8.47 -5.62
CA GLN A 83 -8.08 8.23 -5.28
C GLN A 83 -7.85 8.36 -3.77
N LEU A 84 -8.48 9.34 -3.12
CA LEU A 84 -8.42 9.49 -1.67
C LEU A 84 -9.01 8.26 -0.95
N ILE A 85 -10.16 7.77 -1.40
CA ILE A 85 -10.79 6.54 -0.90
C ILE A 85 -9.85 5.34 -1.02
N ALA A 86 -9.15 5.19 -2.16
CA ALA A 86 -8.20 4.09 -2.36
C ALA A 86 -7.06 4.13 -1.33
N VAL A 87 -6.49 5.31 -1.06
CA VAL A 87 -5.44 5.48 -0.04
C VAL A 87 -5.96 5.12 1.36
N LEU A 88 -7.18 5.55 1.69
CA LEU A 88 -7.78 5.30 3.02
C LEU A 88 -8.13 3.83 3.23
N ARG A 89 -8.62 3.15 2.19
CA ARG A 89 -8.84 1.69 2.22
C ARG A 89 -7.52 0.94 2.40
N HIS A 90 -6.47 1.34 1.68
CA HIS A 90 -5.16 0.70 1.80
C HIS A 90 -4.54 0.88 3.19
N SER A 91 -4.66 2.07 3.76
CA SER A 91 -4.16 2.40 5.10
C SER A 91 -5.05 1.91 6.25
N GLN A 92 -6.20 1.30 5.95
CA GLN A 92 -7.22 0.88 6.93
C GLN A 92 -7.70 2.02 7.85
N LEU A 93 -7.64 3.26 7.36
CA LEU A 93 -8.17 4.43 8.06
C LEU A 93 -9.68 4.53 7.84
N LEU A 94 -10.43 3.70 8.55
CA LEU A 94 -11.88 3.50 8.32
C LEU A 94 -12.72 4.73 8.66
N GLU A 95 -12.38 5.45 9.73
CA GLU A 95 -13.15 6.63 10.17
C GLU A 95 -13.13 7.78 9.13
N PRO A 96 -11.96 8.26 8.65
CA PRO A 96 -11.92 9.24 7.55
C PRO A 96 -12.48 8.69 6.22
N LEU A 97 -12.43 7.37 6.00
CA LEU A 97 -13.08 6.75 4.85
C LEU A 97 -14.61 6.89 4.91
N LEU A 98 -15.22 6.59 6.06
CA LEU A 98 -16.66 6.72 6.28
C LEU A 98 -17.14 8.17 6.12
N ILE A 99 -16.32 9.16 6.51
CA ILE A 99 -16.61 10.58 6.29
C ILE A 99 -16.73 10.94 4.81
N LEU A 100 -15.92 10.32 3.94
CA LEU A 100 -15.94 10.59 2.51
C LEU A 100 -17.03 9.84 1.75
N VAL A 101 -17.34 8.62 2.17
CA VAL A 101 -18.38 7.79 1.53
C VAL A 101 -19.78 8.14 2.05
N GLY A 102 -19.88 8.69 3.26
CA GLY A 102 -21.14 9.02 3.88
C GLY A 102 -21.83 7.79 4.51
N PRO A 103 -23.08 7.95 5.00
CA PRO A 103 -23.83 6.92 5.72
C PRO A 103 -24.39 5.81 4.83
N GLU A 104 -24.04 5.77 3.54
CA GLU A 104 -24.48 4.67 2.68
C GLU A 104 -23.88 3.35 3.17
N PRO A 105 -24.65 2.25 3.10
CA PRO A 105 -24.11 0.94 3.41
C PRO A 105 -22.95 0.72 2.44
N LEU A 106 -21.74 0.60 3.00
CA LEU A 106 -20.62 -0.01 2.30
C LEU A 106 -21.12 -1.42 1.95
N GLU A 107 -21.66 -1.61 0.75
CA GLU A 107 -21.74 -2.93 0.16
C GLU A 107 -20.29 -3.39 0.11
N ILE A 108 -19.96 -4.19 1.12
CA ILE A 108 -18.67 -4.84 1.24
C ILE A 108 -18.60 -5.67 -0.04
N VAL A 109 -17.84 -5.19 -1.02
CA VAL A 109 -17.30 -6.01 -2.09
C VAL A 109 -16.27 -6.92 -1.41
N THR A 110 -16.76 -7.86 -0.60
CA THR A 110 -16.13 -9.14 -0.31
C THR A 110 -16.44 -10.00 -1.51
N GLN A 111 -15.83 -9.66 -2.64
CA GLN A 111 -15.50 -10.71 -3.58
C GLN A 111 -14.07 -11.11 -3.22
N PRO A 112 -13.86 -12.27 -2.57
CA PRO A 112 -12.63 -13.00 -2.86
C PRO A 112 -12.54 -13.07 -4.39
N GLY A 113 -11.39 -12.70 -4.96
CA GLY A 113 -11.14 -12.96 -6.36
C GLY A 113 -11.47 -14.42 -6.63
N GLU A 114 -12.24 -14.68 -7.68
CA GLU A 114 -12.42 -16.02 -8.23
C GLU A 114 -11.05 -16.51 -8.74
N ASP A 115 -10.24 -17.05 -7.85
CA ASP A 115 -9.23 -18.03 -8.21
C ASP A 115 -9.91 -19.41 -8.05
N GLU A 116 -10.78 -19.72 -9.01
CA GLU A 116 -11.16 -21.09 -9.34
C GLU A 116 -9.93 -21.86 -9.86
N GLU A 117 -9.03 -22.29 -8.98
CA GLU A 117 -8.07 -23.36 -9.30
C GLU A 117 -7.76 -24.22 -8.08
N ASP A 118 -8.80 -24.84 -7.49
CA ASP A 118 -8.58 -25.98 -6.59
C ASP A 118 -9.75 -26.98 -6.58
N ARG A 119 -10.37 -27.20 -7.75
CA ARG A 119 -11.19 -28.41 -7.97
C ARG A 119 -10.29 -29.60 -8.25
N LEU A 120 -9.67 -30.12 -7.20
CA LEU A 120 -9.29 -31.52 -7.15
C LEU A 120 -10.56 -32.36 -7.01
N VAL A 121 -11.07 -32.91 -8.12
CA VAL A 121 -11.83 -34.16 -8.06
C VAL A 121 -11.46 -35.07 -9.24
N ASP A 122 -10.82 -36.15 -8.85
CA ASP A 122 -10.55 -37.38 -9.58
C ASP A 122 -11.70 -37.81 -10.49
N TYR A 123 -11.43 -37.88 -11.80
CA TYR A 123 -12.16 -38.77 -12.71
C TYR A 123 -11.13 -39.49 -13.59
N GLY A 124 -10.62 -40.59 -13.05
CA GLY A 124 -10.01 -41.64 -13.85
C GLY A 124 -10.93 -42.10 -15.01
N SER A 125 -10.27 -42.37 -16.14
CA SER A 125 -10.63 -43.37 -17.13
C SER A 125 -12.01 -43.29 -17.79
N ARG A 126 -12.08 -42.65 -18.97
CA ARG A 126 -12.71 -43.27 -20.15
C ARG A 126 -11.91 -43.01 -21.41
N LEU A 127 -11.29 -44.10 -21.88
CA LEU A 127 -10.79 -44.33 -23.23
C LEU A 127 -11.76 -43.80 -24.30
N THR A 128 -11.24 -43.10 -25.30
CA THR A 128 -11.37 -43.60 -26.69
C THR A 128 -10.25 -43.05 -27.57
N LEU A 129 -9.45 -44.00 -28.04
CA LEU A 129 -8.50 -43.91 -29.15
C LEU A 129 -9.16 -43.26 -30.37
N ASN A 130 -8.48 -42.32 -31.02
CA ASN A 130 -8.53 -42.20 -32.48
C ASN A 130 -7.11 -41.94 -33.00
N SER A 131 -6.60 -42.99 -33.63
CA SER A 131 -5.37 -43.07 -34.40
C SER A 131 -5.40 -42.15 -35.62
N MET A 132 -4.29 -41.45 -35.87
CA MET A 132 -3.57 -41.35 -37.17
C MET A 132 -2.77 -40.05 -37.19
N THR A 133 -1.47 -40.11 -36.90
CA THR A 133 -0.43 -39.77 -37.89
C THR A 133 0.95 -40.01 -37.30
N THR A 134 1.78 -40.55 -38.18
CA THR A 134 3.11 -41.09 -38.00
C THR A 134 4.14 -39.98 -37.83
N GLN A 135 4.93 -40.00 -36.77
CA GLN A 135 6.40 -39.82 -36.81
C GLN A 135 7.01 -40.08 -35.42
N ALA A 136 7.98 -40.98 -35.37
CA ALA A 136 8.91 -41.20 -34.27
C ALA A 136 10.30 -40.70 -34.72
N PRO A 137 11.35 -40.75 -33.88
CA PRO A 137 11.47 -40.25 -32.50
C PRO A 137 12.67 -39.29 -32.38
N THR A 138 12.67 -38.38 -31.41
CA THR A 138 13.95 -37.83 -30.92
C THR A 138 14.03 -38.01 -29.41
N ILE A 139 14.87 -38.96 -29.03
CA ILE A 139 15.38 -39.17 -27.68
C ILE A 139 16.30 -38.00 -27.34
N VAL A 140 15.99 -37.24 -26.29
CA VAL A 140 17.05 -36.59 -25.50
C VAL A 140 16.81 -36.92 -24.03
N LYS A 141 17.80 -37.63 -23.49
CA LYS A 141 17.91 -38.10 -22.11
C LYS A 141 17.75 -36.99 -21.08
N CYS A 142 16.97 -37.28 -20.05
CA CYS A 142 17.09 -36.66 -18.73
C CYS A 142 18.46 -36.94 -18.12
N LEU A 143 19.11 -35.93 -17.56
CA LEU A 143 20.12 -36.07 -16.50
C LEU A 143 20.01 -34.87 -15.55
N THR A 144 19.27 -35.05 -14.46
CA THR A 144 19.62 -34.48 -13.15
C THR A 144 20.84 -35.26 -12.60
N PRO A 145 21.73 -34.69 -11.77
CA PRO A 145 21.42 -34.60 -10.33
C PRO A 145 21.98 -33.37 -9.57
N SER A 146 21.33 -33.08 -8.45
CA SER A 146 21.69 -32.23 -7.30
C SER A 146 22.99 -32.71 -6.58
N PRO A 147 23.25 -32.38 -5.29
CA PRO A 147 23.40 -31.11 -4.55
C PRO A 147 24.78 -31.03 -3.82
N THR A 148 25.14 -29.92 -3.16
CA THR A 148 26.10 -29.88 -2.01
C THR A 148 26.03 -28.47 -1.36
N LEU A 149 25.44 -28.27 -0.18
CA LEU A 149 25.90 -28.46 1.22
C LEU A 149 27.08 -27.58 1.70
N LEU A 150 26.73 -26.58 2.55
CA LEU A 150 27.31 -26.17 3.85
C LEU A 150 28.85 -26.17 4.10
N LYS A 151 29.39 -25.00 4.55
CA LYS A 151 30.24 -24.81 5.77
C LYS A 151 30.59 -23.32 5.98
N ARG A 152 30.08 -22.63 7.02
CA ARG A 152 30.58 -22.41 8.41
C ARG A 152 31.88 -21.57 8.59
N SER A 153 31.67 -20.40 9.22
CA SER A 153 32.46 -19.50 10.09
C SER A 153 33.95 -19.75 10.43
N ASN A 154 34.75 -18.67 10.56
CA ASN A 154 35.23 -18.16 11.86
C ASN A 154 36.18 -16.93 11.78
N TYR A 155 35.92 -15.98 12.69
CA TYR A 155 36.78 -15.08 13.49
C TYR A 155 38.27 -14.81 13.14
N SER A 156 38.65 -13.52 13.17
CA SER A 156 39.65 -12.87 14.07
C SER A 156 39.62 -11.34 13.81
N GLN A 157 39.39 -10.44 14.79
CA GLN A 157 40.38 -9.79 15.70
C GLN A 157 41.61 -9.28 14.94
N THR A 158 42.11 -8.02 14.97
CA THR A 158 42.27 -6.90 15.93
C THR A 158 42.55 -5.63 15.07
N SER A 159 42.40 -4.35 15.44
CA SER A 159 42.98 -3.59 16.55
C SER A 159 42.38 -2.18 16.59
N SER A 160 42.15 -1.72 17.82
CA SER A 160 42.05 -0.34 18.31
C SER A 160 43.15 0.61 17.82
N ILE A 161 42.83 1.90 17.63
CA ILE A 161 43.56 3.07 18.18
C ILE A 161 42.57 4.25 18.30
N LEU A 162 42.26 4.61 19.54
CA LEU A 162 41.97 5.97 20.00
C LEU A 162 43.31 6.70 20.17
N PRO A 163 43.40 8.00 19.88
CA PRO A 163 44.27 8.87 20.66
C PRO A 163 43.43 9.82 21.52
N SER A 164 43.48 9.51 22.81
CA SER A 164 43.55 10.40 23.96
C SER A 164 43.50 11.91 23.69
N ASN A 165 42.47 12.53 24.24
CA ASN A 165 42.54 13.90 24.76
C ASN A 165 43.36 13.89 26.06
N PRO A 166 44.34 14.80 26.22
CA PRO A 166 44.51 15.41 27.52
C PRO A 166 44.76 16.92 27.44
N ARG A 167 43.86 17.66 28.09
CA ARG A 167 44.09 18.78 29.03
C ARG A 167 45.04 19.93 28.64
N TYR A 168 44.52 21.15 28.84
CA TYR A 168 45.23 22.35 29.30
C TYR A 168 46.48 22.77 28.50
N GLN A 169 46.32 23.80 27.66
CA GLN A 169 46.96 25.11 27.78
C GLN A 169 46.35 26.09 26.78
#